data_AF-A0A9K3L7V5-F1
#
_entry.id   AF-A0A9K3L7V5-F1
#
_cell.length_a   1.000
_cell.length_b   1.000
_cell.length_c   1.000
_cell.angle_alpha   90.00
_cell.angle_beta   90.00
_cell.angle_gamma   90.00
#
_symmetry.space_group_name_H-M   'P 1'
#
loop_
_entity.id
_entity.type
_entity.pdbx_description
1 polymer ?
#
loop_
_entity_poly.entity_id
_entity_poly.type
_entity_poly.pdbx_seq_one_letter_code
_entity_poly.pdbx_strand_id
1 'polypeptide(L)'
;MICADIRYPLLCRRLALEPSSEQNDSPSALNTCQVVLQPACFSRDLSFRTWKSFRETRAVENGVYFVATNYAGDYYGESSVTPPWVDEDHEPKVWGIEPNIFRTVLEKETVQKARESMPYYRYLIRDEIRLTDFSHL
;
A
#
# COMPACT_ATOMS: atom_id res chain seq x y z
N MET A 1 1.02 -8.54 -1.69
CA MET A 1 0.42 -8.74 -3.03
C MET A 1 1.53 -8.89 -4.06
N ILE A 2 1.34 -9.53 -5.22
CA ILE A 2 2.42 -9.83 -6.17
C ILE A 2 2.11 -9.28 -7.57
N CYS A 3 3.05 -8.53 -8.13
CA CYS A 3 3.05 -8.02 -9.50
C CYS A 3 1.67 -7.46 -9.95
N ALA A 4 1.00 -8.16 -10.87
CA ALA A 4 -0.28 -7.74 -11.47
C ALA A 4 -1.42 -7.61 -10.46
N ASP A 5 -1.29 -8.16 -9.26
CA ASP A 5 -2.27 -8.01 -8.16
C ASP A 5 -2.60 -6.54 -7.87
N ILE A 6 -1.67 -5.61 -8.13
CA ILE A 6 -1.85 -4.17 -7.90
C ILE A 6 -3.06 -3.60 -8.66
N ARG A 7 -3.50 -4.29 -9.72
CA ARG A 7 -4.69 -3.95 -10.51
C ARG A 7 -6.01 -4.23 -9.79
N TYR A 8 -6.00 -5.04 -8.73
CA TYR A 8 -7.19 -5.41 -7.97
C TYR A 8 -7.24 -4.59 -6.66
N PRO A 9 -7.92 -3.43 -6.63
CA PRO A 9 -7.96 -2.57 -5.45
C PRO A 9 -8.50 -3.31 -4.21
N LEU A 10 -9.50 -4.17 -4.40
CA LEU A 10 -10.12 -4.95 -3.32
C LEU A 10 -9.14 -5.91 -2.62
N LEU A 11 -8.12 -6.41 -3.33
CA LEU A 11 -7.11 -7.27 -2.71
C LEU A 11 -6.22 -6.46 -1.77
N CYS A 12 -5.69 -5.33 -2.25
CA CYS A 12 -4.88 -4.44 -1.42
C CYS A 12 -5.67 -3.94 -0.21
N ARG A 13 -6.95 -3.66 -0.43
CA ARG A 13 -7.89 -3.25 0.59
C ARG A 13 -8.04 -4.28 1.71
N ARG A 14 -8.34 -5.53 1.36
CA ARG A 14 -8.46 -6.63 2.33
C ARG A 14 -7.17 -6.82 3.12
N LEU A 15 -6.01 -6.80 2.44
CA LEU A 15 -4.72 -6.93 3.10
C LEU A 15 -4.46 -5.78 4.09
N ALA A 16 -4.84 -4.54 3.75
CA ALA A 16 -4.63 -3.37 4.60
C ALA A 16 -5.50 -3.38 5.86
N LEU A 17 -6.67 -4.03 5.80
CA LEU A 17 -7.62 -4.15 6.91
C LEU A 17 -7.52 -5.47 7.67
N GLU A 18 -6.79 -6.45 7.14
CA GLU A 18 -6.54 -7.71 7.81
C GLU A 18 -5.95 -7.44 9.21
N PRO A 19 -6.62 -7.89 10.29
CA PRO A 19 -6.10 -7.73 11.64
C PRO A 19 -4.76 -8.43 11.77
N SER A 20 -3.81 -7.82 12.46
CA SER A 20 -2.59 -8.52 12.85
C SER A 20 -2.98 -9.73 13.72
N SER A 21 -2.34 -10.88 13.48
CA SER A 21 -2.50 -12.09 14.29
C SER A 21 -2.09 -11.91 15.77
N GLU A 22 -1.52 -10.77 16.12
CA GLU A 22 -1.22 -10.36 17.48
C GLU A 22 -2.46 -9.71 18.12
N GLN A 23 -3.17 -10.52 18.93
CA GLN A 23 -4.14 -10.17 20.00
C GLN A 23 -5.65 -10.35 19.71
N ASN A 24 -6.29 -11.06 20.64
CA ASN A 24 -7.72 -11.40 20.71
C ASN A 24 -8.60 -10.30 21.33
N ASP A 25 -8.07 -9.09 21.55
CA ASP A 25 -8.79 -8.00 22.22
C ASP A 25 -9.15 -6.90 21.21
N SER A 26 -10.37 -6.98 20.69
CA SER A 26 -11.09 -5.97 19.90
C SER A 26 -10.38 -5.46 18.61
N PRO A 27 -10.99 -5.58 17.42
CA PRO A 27 -10.41 -5.06 16.19
C PRO A 27 -10.28 -3.52 16.25
N SER A 28 -9.06 -3.06 16.52
CA SER A 28 -8.68 -1.66 16.40
C SER A 28 -8.10 -1.40 15.02
N ALA A 29 -8.51 -0.29 14.42
CA ALA A 29 -7.91 0.30 13.22
C ALA A 29 -6.37 0.44 13.28
N LEU A 30 -5.81 0.49 14.50
CA LEU A 30 -4.38 0.60 14.73
C LEU A 30 -3.63 -0.75 14.61
N ASN A 31 -4.34 -1.88 14.66
CA ASN A 31 -3.76 -3.23 14.64
C ASN A 31 -4.03 -3.94 13.29
N THR A 32 -3.92 -3.21 12.18
CA THR A 32 -4.02 -3.79 10.83
C THR A 32 -2.71 -3.59 10.08
N CYS A 33 -2.56 -4.28 8.95
CA CYS A 33 -1.38 -4.16 8.10
C CYS A 33 -0.98 -2.70 7.84
N GLN A 34 0.28 -2.36 8.10
CA GLN A 34 0.83 -1.01 7.98
C GLN A 34 1.67 -0.82 6.72
N VAL A 35 2.12 -1.93 6.12
CA VAL A 35 3.03 -1.95 4.98
C VAL A 35 2.59 -3.04 4.00
N VAL A 36 2.31 -2.65 2.75
CA VAL A 36 2.05 -3.60 1.67
C VAL A 36 3.30 -3.70 0.80
N LEU A 37 3.86 -4.91 0.72
CA LEU A 37 4.93 -5.24 -0.22
C LEU A 37 4.34 -5.79 -1.53
N GLN A 38 4.85 -5.26 -2.64
CA GLN A 38 4.51 -5.67 -4.00
C GLN A 38 5.80 -5.90 -4.79
N PRO A 39 6.34 -7.13 -4.83
CA PRO A 39 7.38 -7.49 -5.78
C PRO A 39 6.80 -7.59 -7.18
N ALA A 40 7.52 -7.07 -8.17
CA ALA A 40 7.07 -6.87 -9.53
C ALA A 40 8.16 -7.22 -10.55
N CYS A 41 7.69 -7.48 -11.78
CA CYS A 41 8.49 -7.45 -13.00
C CYS A 41 7.69 -6.63 -14.03
N PHE A 42 7.46 -5.35 -13.73
CA PHE A 42 6.77 -4.42 -14.62
C PHE A 42 7.77 -3.81 -15.60
N SER A 43 7.72 -4.27 -16.84
CA SER A 43 8.47 -3.71 -17.96
C SER A 43 8.03 -2.27 -18.27
N ARG A 44 8.94 -1.47 -18.83
CA ARG A 44 8.71 -0.13 -19.38
C ARG A 44 7.87 -0.13 -20.66
N ASP A 45 6.77 -0.85 -20.64
CA ASP A 45 5.77 -0.90 -21.71
C ASP A 45 4.56 0.00 -21.38
N LEU A 46 3.47 -0.17 -22.13
CA LEU A 46 2.18 0.52 -21.94
C LEU A 46 1.71 0.53 -20.47
N SER A 47 1.98 -0.53 -19.72
CA SER A 47 1.52 -0.69 -18.34
C SER A 47 2.39 0.03 -17.31
N PHE A 48 3.63 0.40 -17.65
CA PHE A 48 4.57 0.96 -16.69
C PHE A 48 4.08 2.26 -16.07
N ARG A 49 3.54 3.16 -16.89
CA ARG A 49 3.00 4.44 -16.41
C ARG A 49 1.86 4.24 -15.41
N THR A 50 0.95 3.31 -15.69
CA THR A 50 -0.19 3.05 -14.81
C THR A 50 0.21 2.30 -13.55
N TRP A 51 1.23 1.43 -13.62
CA TRP A 51 1.86 0.86 -12.43
C TRP A 51 2.34 1.94 -11.47
N LYS A 52 2.95 3.03 -11.97
CA LYS A 52 3.38 4.14 -11.12
C LYS A 52 2.22 4.74 -10.32
N SER A 53 1.15 5.09 -11.01
CA SER A 53 -0.07 5.67 -10.41
C SER A 53 -0.71 4.70 -9.42
N PHE A 54 -0.78 3.41 -9.74
CA PHE A 54 -1.40 2.44 -8.84
C PHE A 54 -0.65 2.32 -7.50
N ARG A 55 0.68 2.36 -7.46
CA ARG A 55 1.42 2.30 -6.19
C ARG A 55 1.02 3.41 -5.23
N GLU A 56 0.91 4.63 -5.76
CA GLU A 56 0.47 5.79 -5.00
C GLU A 56 -0.99 5.64 -4.56
N THR A 57 -1.88 5.31 -5.50
CA THR A 57 -3.30 5.09 -5.20
C THR A 57 -3.48 4.03 -4.11
N ARG A 58 -2.76 2.90 -4.17
CA ARG A 58 -2.88 1.81 -3.19
C ARG A 58 -2.40 2.22 -1.80
N ALA A 59 -1.38 3.08 -1.71
CA ALA A 59 -0.90 3.62 -0.44
C ALA A 59 -1.94 4.56 0.18
N VAL A 60 -2.42 5.54 -0.60
CA VAL A 60 -3.29 6.64 -0.16
C VAL A 60 -4.77 6.21 0.00
N GLU A 61 -5.25 5.20 -0.71
CA GLU A 61 -6.63 4.74 -0.50
C GLU A 61 -6.74 3.83 0.75
N ASN A 62 -5.62 3.28 1.22
CA ASN A 62 -5.58 2.31 2.32
C ASN A 62 -4.83 2.79 3.56
N GLY A 63 -4.14 3.94 3.50
CA GLY A 63 -3.42 4.51 4.62
C GLY A 63 -2.34 3.55 5.10
N VAL A 64 -1.51 3.10 4.16
CA VAL A 64 -0.38 2.18 4.39
C VAL A 64 0.84 2.69 3.66
N TYR A 65 2.03 2.29 4.12
CA TYR A 65 3.19 2.36 3.23
C TYR A 65 3.03 1.33 2.10
N PHE A 66 3.33 1.73 0.88
CA PHE A 66 3.35 0.82 -0.26
C PHE A 66 4.78 0.67 -0.78
N VAL A 67 5.34 -0.53 -0.68
CA VAL A 67 6.69 -0.87 -1.13
C VAL A 67 6.58 -1.65 -2.42
N ALA A 68 6.94 -1.02 -3.53
CA ALA A 68 6.96 -1.66 -4.83
C ALA A 68 8.41 -1.97 -5.21
N THR A 69 8.78 -3.24 -5.24
CA THR A 69 10.10 -3.66 -5.74
C THR A 69 9.92 -4.14 -7.18
N ASN A 70 10.81 -3.72 -8.07
CA ASN A 70 10.79 -4.11 -9.47
C ASN A 70 12.17 -4.60 -9.89
N TYR A 71 12.23 -5.30 -11.02
CA TYR A 71 13.49 -5.66 -11.65
C TYR A 71 14.31 -4.40 -11.96
N ALA A 72 15.62 -4.54 -12.03
CA ALA A 72 16.54 -3.49 -12.46
C ALA A 72 16.86 -3.61 -13.97
N GLY A 73 17.44 -2.57 -14.55
CA GLY A 73 17.90 -2.49 -15.94
C GLY A 73 17.03 -1.60 -16.83
N ASP A 74 17.48 -1.43 -18.07
CA ASP A 74 16.93 -0.47 -19.05
C ASP A 74 15.44 -0.64 -19.33
N TYR A 75 14.93 -1.86 -19.21
CA TYR A 75 13.53 -2.19 -19.43
C TYR A 75 12.68 -2.17 -18.15
N TYR A 76 13.28 -1.90 -17.00
CA TYR A 76 12.64 -1.97 -15.69
C TYR A 76 13.08 -0.80 -14.79
N GLY A 77 13.15 -1.01 -13.48
CA GLY A 77 13.57 -0.05 -12.47
C GLY A 77 12.40 0.62 -11.77
N GLU A 78 12.72 1.74 -11.12
CA GLU A 78 11.74 2.53 -10.37
C GLU A 78 11.07 1.76 -9.24
N SER A 79 11.81 0.90 -8.55
CA SER A 79 11.41 0.47 -7.21
C SER A 79 11.09 1.71 -6.36
N SER A 80 10.11 1.61 -5.47
CA SER A 80 9.65 2.76 -4.69
C SER A 80 9.10 2.41 -3.33
N VAL A 81 9.09 3.41 -2.45
CA VAL A 81 8.37 3.42 -1.18
C VAL A 81 7.45 4.63 -1.20
N THR A 82 6.16 4.38 -1.19
CA THR A 82 5.13 5.43 -1.17
C THR A 82 4.58 5.57 0.26
N PRO A 83 4.54 6.79 0.83
CA PRO A 83 3.94 7.03 2.14
C PRO A 83 2.40 6.84 2.16
N PRO A 84 1.79 6.73 3.36
CA PRO A 84 0.33 6.58 3.54
C PRO A 84 -0.50 7.79 3.09
N TRP A 85 0.13 8.93 2.86
CA TRP A 85 -0.42 10.09 2.18
C TRP A 85 0.68 10.71 1.33
N VAL A 86 0.29 11.40 0.26
CA VAL A 86 1.21 12.15 -0.60
C VAL A 86 0.78 13.60 -0.65
N ASP A 87 1.72 14.49 -0.44
CA ASP A 87 1.64 15.95 -0.57
C ASP A 87 3.03 16.47 -0.98
N GLU A 88 3.22 17.79 -1.00
CA GLU A 88 4.46 18.42 -1.45
C GLU A 88 5.68 18.11 -0.57
N ASP A 89 5.47 17.69 0.68
CA ASP A 89 6.53 17.34 1.62
C ASP A 89 6.70 15.80 1.76
N HIS A 90 5.75 15.01 1.25
CA HIS A 90 5.66 13.57 1.44
C HIS A 90 5.53 12.82 0.11
N GLU A 91 6.49 13.02 -0.79
CA GLU A 91 6.52 12.34 -2.09
C GLU A 91 6.98 10.87 -1.98
N PRO A 92 6.57 10.00 -2.93
CA PRO A 92 7.13 8.66 -3.06
C PRO A 92 8.64 8.70 -3.29
N LYS A 93 9.40 7.94 -2.49
CA LYS A 93 10.82 7.75 -2.75
C LYS A 93 11.00 6.72 -3.86
N VAL A 94 11.60 7.12 -4.97
CA VAL A 94 11.81 6.28 -6.15
C VAL A 94 13.30 6.09 -6.41
N TRP A 95 13.73 4.86 -6.69
CA TRP A 95 15.10 4.53 -7.09
C TRP A 95 15.19 4.37 -8.61
N GLY A 96 16.40 4.55 -9.18
CA GLY A 96 16.60 4.47 -10.63
C GLY A 96 16.48 3.07 -11.22
N ILE A 97 17.21 2.84 -12.31
CA ILE A 97 17.23 1.54 -13.01
C ILE A 97 18.38 0.63 -12.56
N GLU A 98 19.34 1.15 -11.83
CA GLU A 98 20.53 0.39 -11.45
C GLU A 98 20.23 -0.73 -10.44
N PRO A 99 20.83 -1.93 -10.59
CA PRO A 99 20.78 -2.95 -9.56
C PRO A 99 21.33 -2.40 -8.24
N ASN A 100 20.51 -2.43 -7.19
CA ASN A 100 20.90 -1.87 -5.90
C ASN A 100 20.12 -2.53 -4.75
N ILE A 101 20.64 -2.37 -3.53
CA ILE A 101 19.95 -2.70 -2.29
C ILE A 101 19.65 -1.38 -1.59
N PHE A 102 18.38 -1.12 -1.30
CA PHE A 102 17.98 0.04 -0.52
C PHE A 102 17.52 -0.36 0.88
N ARG A 103 17.83 0.50 1.85
CA ARG A 103 17.32 0.44 3.21
C ARG A 103 16.53 1.70 3.50
N THR A 104 15.35 1.53 4.08
CA THR A 104 14.52 2.64 4.57
C THR A 104 14.00 2.32 5.96
N VAL A 105 13.69 3.36 6.73
CA VAL A 105 12.98 3.24 8.00
C VAL A 105 11.55 3.72 7.74
N LEU A 106 10.56 2.96 8.19
CA LEU A 106 9.15 3.29 8.08
C LEU A 106 8.61 3.47 9.49
N GLU A 107 7.95 4.58 9.75
CA GLU A 107 7.47 4.95 11.09
C GLU A 107 6.01 4.55 11.26
N LYS A 108 5.69 3.86 12.37
CA LYS A 108 4.33 3.40 12.63
C LYS A 108 3.38 4.57 12.88
N GLU A 109 3.91 5.62 13.50
CA GLU A 109 3.23 6.85 13.86
C GLU A 109 2.75 7.60 12.60
N THR A 110 3.49 7.53 11.50
CA THR A 110 3.07 8.07 10.20
C THR A 110 1.76 7.42 9.73
N VAL A 111 1.69 6.10 9.77
CA VAL A 111 0.49 5.35 9.37
C VAL A 111 -0.69 5.69 10.28
N GLN A 112 -0.47 5.74 11.59
CA GLN A 112 -1.50 6.10 12.57
C GLN A 112 -2.03 7.51 12.33
N LYS A 113 -1.13 8.50 12.20
CA LYS A 113 -1.49 9.88 11.91
C LYS A 113 -2.31 10.00 10.63
N ALA A 114 -1.95 9.28 9.57
CA ALA A 114 -2.71 9.29 8.32
C ALA A 114 -4.15 8.81 8.55
N ARG A 115 -4.31 7.63 9.17
CA ARG A 115 -5.61 7.00 9.46
C ARG A 115 -6.48 7.81 10.41
N GLU A 116 -5.86 8.51 11.35
CA GLU A 116 -6.56 9.35 12.32
C GLU A 116 -6.95 10.71 11.74
N SER A 117 -6.06 11.36 11.00
CA SER A 117 -6.26 12.73 10.50
C SER A 117 -7.15 12.81 9.27
N MET A 118 -7.15 11.77 8.42
CA MET A 118 -7.89 11.79 7.16
C MET A 118 -9.27 11.12 7.33
N PRO A 119 -10.39 11.86 7.18
CA PRO A 119 -11.72 11.38 7.54
C PRO A 119 -12.12 10.09 6.82
N TYR A 120 -11.71 9.93 5.56
CA TYR A 120 -12.09 8.78 4.74
C TYR A 120 -11.58 7.46 5.33
N TYR A 121 -10.40 7.40 5.98
CA TYR A 121 -9.95 6.17 6.64
C TYR A 121 -10.86 5.73 7.79
N ARG A 122 -11.45 6.67 8.54
CA ARG A 122 -12.40 6.35 9.61
C ARG A 122 -13.68 5.72 9.08
N TYR A 123 -14.17 6.17 7.92
CA TYR A 123 -15.33 5.56 7.24
C TYR A 123 -14.97 4.20 6.64
N LEU A 124 -13.78 4.11 6.06
CA LEU A 124 -13.24 2.91 5.43
C LEU A 124 -13.20 1.70 6.38
N ILE A 125 -12.78 1.88 7.64
CA ILE A 125 -12.77 0.79 8.64
C ILE A 125 -14.19 0.37 9.04
N ARG A 126 -15.16 1.29 9.02
CA ARG A 126 -16.56 1.02 9.38
C ARG A 126 -17.34 0.29 8.27
N ASP A 127 -17.01 0.53 7.01
CA ASP A 127 -17.75 -0.04 5.88
C ASP A 127 -17.40 -1.50 5.56
N GLU A 128 -16.19 -1.99 5.84
CA GLU A 128 -15.89 -3.43 5.64
C GLU A 128 -16.67 -4.32 6.61
N ILE A 129 -16.96 -3.85 7.83
CA ILE A 129 -17.85 -4.52 8.77
C ILE A 129 -19.23 -4.79 8.14
N ARG A 130 -19.68 -3.93 7.21
CA ARG A 130 -20.96 -4.10 6.50
C ARG A 130 -20.88 -5.03 5.29
N LEU A 131 -19.72 -5.18 4.66
CA LEU A 131 -19.56 -6.03 3.47
C LEU A 131 -19.31 -7.51 3.81
N THR A 132 -18.78 -7.80 5.00
CA THR A 132 -18.69 -9.17 5.52
C THR A 132 -20.04 -9.75 5.95
N ASP A 133 -21.08 -8.93 6.08
CA ASP A 133 -22.43 -9.35 6.48
C ASP A 133 -23.23 -10.02 5.34
N PHE A 134 -22.69 -10.04 4.12
CA PHE A 134 -23.29 -10.72 2.96
C PHE A 134 -22.85 -12.18 2.80
N SER A 135 -22.11 -12.76 3.76
CA SER A 135 -21.78 -14.20 3.75
C SER A 135 -22.96 -15.12 4.07
N HIS A 136 -24.18 -14.59 4.14
CA HIS A 136 -25.43 -15.33 4.36
C HIS A 136 -26.46 -15.22 3.22
N LEU A 137 -26.07 -14.74 2.03
CA LEU A 137 -26.90 -14.78 0.82
C LEU A 137 -26.42 -15.82 -0.19
#